data_AF-A0A7C9MFV1-F1
#
_entry.id   AF-A0A7C9MFV1-F1
#
_cell.length_a   1.000
_cell.length_b   1.000
_cell.length_c   1.000
_cell.angle_alpha   90.00
_cell.angle_beta   90.00
_cell.angle_gamma   90.00
#
_symmetry.space_group_name_H-M   'P 1'
#
loop_
_entity.id
_entity.type
_entity.pdbx_description
1 polymer ?
#
loop_
_entity_poly.entity_id
_entity_poly.type
_entity_poly.pdbx_seq_one_letter_code
_entity_poly.pdbx_strand_id
1 'polypeptide(L)'
;MEGFGKISKTATTAGSFSAAQKELVATAIAVVQGCEDCILYHVDGARRHGASEHDLVEALEVAVEMGGGPALMYAGKALEAYRDL
;
A
#
# COMPACT_ATOMS: atom_id res chain seq x y z
N MET A 1 19.80 -2.64 11.69
CA MET A 1 18.39 -2.57 11.21
C MET A 1 17.35 -2.97 12.27
N GLU A 2 17.71 -3.45 13.47
CA GLU A 2 16.74 -3.91 14.48
C GLU A 2 15.69 -2.84 14.88
N GLY A 3 16.11 -1.58 15.03
CA GLY A 3 15.20 -0.47 15.37
C GLY A 3 14.11 -0.25 14.31
N PHE A 4 14.49 -0.21 13.03
CA PHE A 4 13.53 -0.05 11.94
C PHE A 4 12.58 -1.25 11.82
N GLY A 5 13.08 -2.47 12.01
CA GLY A 5 12.23 -3.68 12.01
C GLY A 5 11.13 -3.63 13.06
N LYS A 6 11.42 -3.10 14.26
CA LYS A 6 10.41 -2.89 15.32
C LYS A 6 9.37 -1.85 14.92
N ILE A 7 9.79 -0.75 14.29
CA ILE A 7 8.89 0.29 13.78
C ILE A 7 7.99 -0.28 12.69
N SER A 8 8.56 -0.92 11.67
CA SER A 8 7.82 -1.53 10.55
C SER A 8 6.77 -2.52 11.06
N LYS A 9 7.14 -3.41 12.00
CA LYS A 9 6.20 -4.34 12.62
C LYS A 9 5.06 -3.62 13.35
N THR A 10 5.39 -2.61 14.16
CA THR A 10 4.38 -1.86 14.94
C THR A 10 3.45 -1.06 14.03
N ALA A 11 4.01 -0.46 12.98
CA ALA A 11 3.28 0.34 12.01
C ALA A 11 2.24 -0.49 11.24
N THR A 12 2.52 -1.76 10.95
CA THR A 12 1.63 -2.65 10.18
C THR A 12 0.74 -3.55 11.06
N THR A 13 1.05 -3.68 12.35
CA THR A 13 0.22 -4.44 13.30
C THR A 13 -1.14 -3.76 13.50
N ALA A 14 -2.23 -4.54 13.53
CA ALA A 14 -3.59 -4.05 13.75
C ALA A 14 -3.75 -3.30 15.09
N GLY A 15 -4.68 -2.33 15.11
CA GLY A 15 -5.10 -1.56 16.27
C GLY A 15 -6.51 -1.00 16.01
N SER A 16 -6.73 0.30 16.19
CA SER A 16 -8.00 0.94 15.75
C SER A 16 -8.20 0.84 14.23
N PHE A 17 -7.10 0.84 13.47
CA PHE A 17 -7.09 0.46 12.06
C PHE A 17 -6.73 -1.03 11.97
N SER A 18 -7.41 -1.77 11.10
CA SER A 18 -7.03 -3.15 10.77
C SER A 18 -5.65 -3.17 10.10
N ALA A 19 -4.99 -4.33 10.11
CA ALA A 19 -3.72 -4.49 9.42
C ALA A 19 -3.85 -4.18 7.92
N ALA A 20 -4.94 -4.66 7.29
CA ALA A 20 -5.26 -4.34 5.89
C ALA A 20 -5.35 -2.83 5.64
N GLN A 21 -6.06 -2.08 6.49
CA GLN A 21 -6.16 -0.62 6.35
C GLN A 21 -4.79 0.05 6.44
N LYS A 22 -3.91 -0.40 7.35
CA LYS A 22 -2.57 0.17 7.48
C LYS A 22 -1.68 -0.13 6.28
N GLU A 23 -1.78 -1.33 5.71
CA GLU A 23 -1.06 -1.71 4.50
C GLU A 23 -1.56 -0.96 3.26
N LEU A 24 -2.87 -0.68 3.17
CA LEU A 24 -3.44 0.16 2.12
C LEU A 24 -2.93 1.61 2.20
N VAL A 25 -2.86 2.18 3.41
CA VAL A 25 -2.25 3.50 3.62
C VAL A 25 -0.76 3.49 3.22
N ALA A 26 -0.02 2.44 3.61
CA ALA A 26 1.38 2.30 3.22
C ALA A 26 1.55 2.18 1.70
N THR A 27 0.65 1.44 1.03
CA THR A 27 0.61 1.31 -0.44
C THR A 27 0.38 2.67 -1.10
N ALA A 28 -0.60 3.46 -0.63
CA ALA A 28 -0.85 4.80 -1.16
C ALA A 28 0.38 5.72 -1.01
N ILE A 29 1.06 5.67 0.14
CA ILE A 29 2.31 6.41 0.36
C ILE A 29 3.42 5.93 -0.59
N ALA A 30 3.57 4.62 -0.78
CA ALA A 30 4.56 4.04 -1.69
C ALA A 30 4.31 4.46 -3.15
N VAL A 31 3.05 4.52 -3.57
CA VAL A 31 2.62 5.03 -4.89
C VAL A 31 3.00 6.49 -5.06
N VAL A 32 2.71 7.35 -4.08
CA VAL A 32 3.05 8.78 -4.15
C VAL A 32 4.57 8.99 -4.13
N GLN A 33 5.32 8.14 -3.43
CA GLN A 33 6.80 8.17 -3.43
C GLN A 33 7.42 7.57 -4.70
N GLY A 34 6.66 6.80 -5.49
CA GLY A 34 7.18 6.08 -6.65
C GLY A 34 8.14 4.94 -6.29
N CYS A 35 7.97 4.30 -5.13
CA CYS A 35 8.81 3.18 -4.70
C CYS A 35 8.18 1.83 -5.10
N GLU A 36 8.63 1.22 -6.21
CA GLU A 36 8.06 -0.01 -6.75
C GLU A 36 8.18 -1.22 -5.80
N ASP A 37 9.35 -1.40 -5.18
CA ASP A 37 9.56 -2.48 -4.20
C ASP A 37 8.63 -2.30 -2.97
N CYS A 38 8.42 -1.05 -2.54
CA CYS A 38 7.52 -0.73 -1.45
C CYS A 38 6.06 -1.01 -1.85
N ILE A 39 5.67 -0.68 -3.07
CA ILE A 39 4.34 -1.00 -3.61
C ILE A 39 4.11 -2.50 -3.56
N LEU A 40 5.03 -3.30 -4.12
CA LEU A 40 4.89 -4.76 -4.13
C LEU A 40 4.75 -5.33 -2.72
N TYR A 41 5.61 -4.88 -1.80
CA TYR A 41 5.62 -5.35 -0.42
C TYR A 41 4.30 -5.04 0.31
N HIS A 42 3.81 -3.80 0.22
CA HIS A 42 2.62 -3.37 0.95
C HIS A 42 1.32 -3.84 0.28
N VAL A 43 1.29 -4.03 -1.03
CA VAL A 43 0.17 -4.65 -1.75
C VAL A 43 -0.01 -6.11 -1.33
N ASP A 44 1.09 -6.88 -1.28
CA ASP A 44 1.07 -8.26 -0.77
C ASP A 44 0.65 -8.33 0.71
N GLY A 45 1.14 -7.41 1.54
CA GLY A 45 0.69 -7.24 2.92
C GLY A 45 -0.81 -6.98 3.03
N ALA A 46 -1.34 -6.02 2.27
CA ALA A 46 -2.76 -5.67 2.24
C ALA A 46 -3.61 -6.87 1.85
N ARG A 47 -3.24 -7.56 0.76
CA ARG A 47 -3.96 -8.75 0.26
C ARG A 47 -3.94 -9.90 1.28
N ARG A 48 -2.80 -10.19 1.90
CA ARG A 48 -2.69 -11.21 2.97
C ARG A 48 -3.56 -10.89 4.19
N HIS A 49 -3.78 -9.61 4.46
CA HIS A 49 -4.66 -9.16 5.52
C HIS A 49 -6.13 -9.01 5.10
N GLY A 50 -6.48 -9.43 3.88
CA GLY A 50 -7.86 -9.53 3.40
C GLY A 50 -8.39 -8.26 2.71
N ALA A 51 -7.54 -7.30 2.37
CA ALA A 51 -7.96 -6.19 1.50
C ALA A 51 -8.37 -6.73 0.14
N SER A 52 -9.56 -6.34 -0.33
CA SER A 52 -10.04 -6.63 -1.67
C SER A 52 -9.40 -5.71 -2.70
N GLU A 53 -9.54 -6.06 -4.00
CA GLU A 53 -9.14 -5.15 -5.08
C GLU A 53 -9.88 -3.81 -4.98
N HIS A 54 -11.15 -3.83 -4.54
CA HIS A 54 -11.94 -2.61 -4.35
C HIS A 54 -11.35 -1.70 -3.27
N ASP A 55 -10.95 -2.26 -2.13
CA ASP A 55 -10.30 -1.49 -1.05
C ASP A 55 -8.97 -0.88 -1.52
N LEU A 56 -8.23 -1.61 -2.37
CA LEU A 56 -7.02 -1.08 -3.00
C LEU A 56 -7.34 0.08 -3.94
N VAL A 57 -8.36 -0.06 -4.80
CA VAL A 57 -8.76 1.00 -5.73
C VAL A 57 -9.15 2.28 -4.98
N GLU A 58 -9.94 2.19 -3.90
CA GLU A 58 -10.26 3.37 -3.08
C GLU A 58 -9.01 4.07 -2.52
N ALA A 59 -8.00 3.31 -2.08
CA ALA A 59 -6.74 3.88 -1.61
C ALA A 59 -5.92 4.51 -2.74
N LEU A 60 -5.95 3.92 -3.94
CA LEU A 60 -5.25 4.42 -5.12
C LEU A 60 -5.89 5.70 -5.67
N GLU A 61 -7.22 5.85 -5.59
CA GLU A 61 -7.92 7.09 -5.94
C GLU A 61 -7.39 8.26 -5.11
N VAL A 62 -7.23 8.05 -3.79
CA VAL A 62 -6.63 9.04 -2.89
C VAL A 62 -5.17 9.30 -3.26
N ALA A 63 -4.38 8.28 -3.59
CA ALA A 63 -2.99 8.46 -4.01
C ALA A 63 -2.88 9.29 -5.31
N VAL A 64 -3.78 9.06 -6.27
CA VAL A 64 -3.83 9.79 -7.54
C VAL A 64 -4.25 11.23 -7.35
N GLU A 65 -5.26 11.51 -6.51
CA GLU A 65 -5.63 12.89 -6.15
C GLU A 65 -4.44 13.65 -5.54
N MET A 66 -3.70 13.01 -4.63
CA MET A 66 -2.60 13.67 -3.91
C MET A 66 -1.29 13.77 -4.71
N GLY A 67 -1.06 12.86 -5.67
CA GLY A 67 0.20 12.77 -6.42
C GLY A 67 0.09 13.06 -7.91
N GLY A 68 -1.11 13.27 -8.44
CA GLY A 68 -1.38 13.61 -9.84
C GLY A 68 -0.88 12.55 -10.84
N GLY A 69 -0.42 13.02 -12.00
CA GLY A 69 0.02 12.17 -13.12
C GLY A 69 1.08 11.12 -12.74
N PRO A 70 2.15 11.45 -11.99
CA PRO A 70 3.12 10.45 -11.54
C PRO A 70 2.49 9.34 -10.69
N ALA A 71 1.65 9.70 -9.72
CA ALA A 71 0.97 8.71 -8.89
C ALA A 71 0.02 7.82 -9.70
N LEU A 72 -0.65 8.35 -10.74
CA LEU A 72 -1.46 7.54 -11.66
C LEU A 72 -0.66 6.40 -12.30
N MET A 73 0.58 6.66 -12.71
CA MET A 73 1.43 5.63 -13.32
C MET A 73 1.80 4.53 -12.31
N TYR A 74 2.15 4.91 -11.08
CA TYR A 74 2.48 3.94 -10.02
C TYR A 74 1.24 3.24 -9.46
N ALA A 75 0.07 3.87 -9.47
CA ALA A 75 -1.20 3.25 -9.11
C ALA A 75 -1.55 2.12 -10.09
N GLY A 76 -1.30 2.31 -11.39
CA GLY A 76 -1.43 1.24 -12.38
C GLY A 76 -0.56 0.02 -12.03
N LYS A 77 0.70 0.26 -11.64
CA LYS A 77 1.63 -0.81 -11.20
C LYS A 77 1.16 -1.49 -9.91
N ALA A 78 0.61 -0.74 -8.95
CA ALA A 78 0.07 -1.31 -7.73
C ALA A 78 -1.13 -2.24 -8.00
N LEU A 79 -2.01 -1.85 -8.92
CA LEU A 79 -3.16 -2.65 -9.33
C LEU A 79 -2.74 -3.92 -10.09
N GLU A 80 -1.75 -3.81 -10.97
CA GLU A 80 -1.14 -4.96 -11.65
C GLU A 80 -0.51 -5.93 -10.64
N ALA A 81 0.33 -5.41 -9.74
CA ALA A 81 0.95 -6.20 -8.69
C ALA A 81 -0.08 -6.92 -7.81
N TYR A 82 -1.20 -6.28 -7.47
CA TYR A 82 -2.25 -6.93 -6.68
C TYR A 82 -2.86 -8.13 -7.40
N ARG A 83 -3.08 -8.02 -8.72
CA ARG A 83 -3.73 -9.07 -9.52
C ARG A 83 -2.82 -10.25 -9.82
N ASP A 84 -1.52 -10.02 -9.87
CA ASP A 84 -0.50 -11.04 -10.16
C ASP A 84 -0.11 -11.90 -8.94
N LEU A 85 -0.48 -11.47 -7.73
CA LEU A 85 -0.35 -12.24 -6.48
C LEU A 85 -1.41 -13.34 -6.36
#